data_AF-A0A2R5GS18-F1
#
_entry.id   AF-A0A2R5GS18-F1
#
_cell.length_a   1.000
_cell.length_b   1.000
_cell.length_c   1.000
_cell.angle_alpha   90.00
_cell.angle_beta   90.00
_cell.angle_gamma   90.00
#
_symmetry.space_group_name_H-M   'P 1'
#
loop_
_entity.id
_entity.type
_entity.pdbx_description
1 polymer ?
#
loop_
_entity_poly.entity_id
_entity_poly.type
_entity_poly.pdbx_seq_one_letter_code
_entity_poly.pdbx_strand_id
1 'polypeptide(L)'
;MGARRFAAAAVAAVLLYLFQWLANKDQTTSLDVVIYGATPSGIAAALAVMDTWADARVAILEPANSIGGMATQGIGLRDFKYVELMRSTMREWSILNAQFYNVTYPVWQPDNFVGEASFKTLLGSRGIHVYLNTRLEQKFSAIRKTPHNRRLIAAIKTYCQGSSQSRWWTAKYFVDASYEGDLLRFSGASYTLEREANSTYNESRAGVTMSSLGDFDVDVDPIGVNGELLPFVNGFGPSGDPGSSDKGLMGYSMRVCVTTNLQKRVPFSRPPEYSARTYELLARYYRAGGNATPYLAYPYVSYPERDKFDVCDNGQHKEYVAGMFWFLQTDPSVPKKIQHRN
;
A
#
# COMPACT_ATOMS: atom_id res chain seq x y z
N MET A 1 5.74 30.08 -62.70
CA MET A 1 5.59 28.72 -62.11
C MET A 1 5.84 28.65 -60.60
N GLY A 2 6.56 29.59 -59.96
CA GLY A 2 6.87 29.53 -58.52
C GLY A 2 5.67 29.73 -57.57
N ALA A 3 4.80 30.72 -57.84
CA ALA A 3 3.71 31.07 -56.91
C ALA A 3 2.67 29.94 -56.70
N ARG A 4 2.35 29.15 -57.74
CA ARG A 4 1.44 27.99 -57.63
C ARG A 4 2.04 26.84 -56.81
N ARG A 5 3.37 26.66 -56.86
CA ARG A 5 4.07 25.64 -56.06
C ARG A 5 4.16 26.03 -54.59
N PHE A 6 4.35 27.32 -54.28
CA PHE A 6 4.30 27.83 -52.92
C PHE A 6 2.90 27.72 -52.29
N ALA A 7 1.84 28.03 -53.05
CA ALA A 7 0.47 27.87 -52.57
C ALA A 7 0.12 26.41 -52.28
N ALA A 8 0.53 25.48 -53.15
CA ALA A 8 0.31 24.04 -52.94
C ALA A 8 1.06 23.49 -51.71
N ALA A 9 2.30 23.95 -51.49
CA ALA A 9 3.09 23.56 -50.32
C ALA A 9 2.50 24.10 -49.01
N ALA A 10 1.99 25.34 -49.01
CA ALA A 10 1.35 25.94 -47.84
C ALA A 10 0.03 25.22 -47.48
N VAL A 11 -0.78 24.88 -48.48
CA VAL A 11 -2.01 24.08 -48.27
C VAL A 11 -1.69 22.69 -47.74
N ALA A 12 -0.67 22.02 -48.29
CA ALA A 12 -0.24 20.71 -47.80
C ALA A 12 0.26 20.76 -46.34
N ALA A 13 1.03 21.80 -45.97
CA ALA A 13 1.50 22.00 -44.59
C ALA A 13 0.34 22.24 -43.61
N VAL A 14 -0.64 23.06 -43.99
CA VAL A 14 -1.86 23.30 -43.18
C VAL A 14 -2.68 22.03 -43.03
N LEU A 15 -2.84 21.24 -44.09
CA LEU A 15 -3.55 19.96 -44.05
C LEU A 15 -2.83 18.93 -43.19
N LEU A 16 -1.50 18.85 -43.24
CA LEU A 16 -0.68 18.01 -42.36
C LEU A 16 -0.81 18.44 -40.89
N TYR A 17 -0.83 19.74 -40.61
CA TYR A 17 -1.04 20.27 -39.26
C TYR A 17 -2.44 19.96 -38.74
N LEU A 18 -3.47 20.09 -39.59
CA LEU A 18 -4.85 19.70 -39.27
C LEU A 18 -4.99 18.20 -39.07
N PHE A 19 -4.30 17.37 -39.86
CA PHE A 19 -4.32 15.92 -39.70
C PHE A 19 -3.62 15.50 -38.40
N GLN A 20 -2.48 16.12 -38.06
CA GLN A 20 -1.81 15.90 -36.77
C GLN A 20 -2.67 16.38 -35.60
N TRP A 21 -3.35 17.52 -35.74
CA TRP A 21 -4.27 18.05 -34.72
C TRP A 21 -5.51 17.16 -34.54
N LEU A 22 -6.08 16.63 -35.62
CA LEU A 22 -7.21 15.68 -35.58
C LEU A 22 -6.78 14.31 -35.06
N ALA A 23 -5.57 13.84 -35.38
CA ALA A 23 -5.00 12.61 -34.83
C ALA A 23 -4.63 12.76 -33.34
N ASN A 24 -4.35 13.99 -32.88
CA ASN A 24 -4.15 14.34 -31.46
C ASN A 24 -5.45 14.71 -30.73
N LYS A 25 -6.63 14.62 -31.35
CA LYS A 25 -7.85 14.49 -30.54
C LYS A 25 -7.69 13.19 -29.77
N ASP A 26 -7.33 13.34 -28.49
CA ASP A 26 -7.23 12.29 -27.49
C ASP A 26 -8.13 11.13 -27.91
N GLN A 27 -7.55 9.94 -28.13
CA GLN A 27 -8.29 8.68 -28.17
C GLN A 27 -9.00 8.54 -26.84
N THR A 28 -10.12 9.25 -26.73
CA THR A 28 -11.04 9.27 -25.64
C THR A 28 -11.92 8.07 -25.89
N THR A 29 -11.35 6.90 -25.60
CA THR A 29 -12.14 5.74 -25.25
C THR A 29 -13.01 6.23 -24.09
N SER A 30 -14.25 6.61 -24.39
CA SER A 30 -15.23 6.92 -23.36
C SER A 30 -15.30 5.68 -22.48
N LEU A 31 -14.98 5.79 -21.20
CA LEU A 31 -15.16 4.70 -20.26
C LEU A 31 -16.48 4.91 -19.53
N ASP A 32 -17.00 3.85 -18.93
CA ASP A 32 -18.14 3.94 -18.05
C ASP A 32 -17.66 4.14 -16.60
N VAL A 33 -16.62 3.38 -16.21
CA VAL A 33 -16.01 3.45 -14.88
C VAL A 33 -14.48 3.49 -14.98
N VAL A 34 -13.87 4.46 -14.29
CA VAL A 34 -12.43 4.50 -14.05
C VAL A 34 -12.17 4.25 -12.57
N ILE A 35 -11.34 3.26 -12.27
CA ILE A 35 -10.95 2.88 -10.92
C ILE A 35 -9.47 3.21 -10.75
N TYR A 36 -9.13 4.08 -9.79
CA TYR A 36 -7.75 4.45 -9.49
C TYR A 36 -7.24 3.59 -8.32
N GLY A 37 -6.26 2.73 -8.59
CA GLY A 37 -5.72 1.73 -7.67
C GLY A 37 -6.23 0.31 -7.95
N ALA A 38 -5.31 -0.60 -8.25
CA ALA A 38 -5.53 -2.03 -8.38
C ALA A 38 -5.28 -2.77 -7.06
N THR A 39 -5.73 -2.19 -5.94
CA THR A 39 -5.77 -2.85 -4.63
C THR A 39 -6.88 -3.90 -4.60
N PRO A 40 -7.00 -4.74 -3.55
CA PRO A 40 -8.10 -5.69 -3.45
C PRO A 40 -9.49 -5.03 -3.53
N SER A 41 -9.65 -3.81 -3.00
CA SER A 41 -10.91 -3.06 -3.10
C SER A 41 -11.17 -2.58 -4.53
N GLY A 42 -10.14 -2.10 -5.24
CA GLY A 42 -10.28 -1.67 -6.64
C GLY A 42 -10.61 -2.82 -7.58
N ILE A 43 -9.97 -3.98 -7.36
CA ILE A 43 -10.26 -5.20 -8.09
C ILE A 43 -11.69 -5.67 -7.78
N ALA A 44 -12.09 -5.72 -6.50
CA ALA A 44 -13.44 -6.09 -6.12
C ALA A 44 -14.50 -5.14 -6.72
N ALA A 45 -14.24 -3.83 -6.73
CA ALA A 45 -15.12 -2.86 -7.36
C ALA A 45 -15.26 -3.10 -8.87
N ALA A 46 -14.16 -3.38 -9.57
CA ALA A 46 -14.19 -3.68 -11.00
C ALA A 46 -14.99 -4.95 -11.31
N LEU A 47 -14.78 -6.01 -10.53
CA LEU A 47 -15.54 -7.26 -10.67
C LEU A 47 -17.03 -7.04 -10.39
N ALA A 48 -17.36 -6.30 -9.32
CA ALA A 48 -18.75 -5.97 -9.00
C ALA A 48 -19.44 -5.16 -10.10
N VAL A 49 -18.73 -4.23 -10.75
CA VAL A 49 -19.24 -3.52 -11.94
C VAL A 49 -19.52 -4.51 -13.06
N MET A 50 -18.58 -5.40 -13.40
CA MET A 50 -18.79 -6.36 -14.49
C MET A 50 -19.89 -7.39 -14.19
N ASP A 51 -20.05 -7.80 -12.93
CA ASP A 51 -21.08 -8.74 -12.51
C ASP A 51 -22.50 -8.13 -12.55
N THR A 52 -22.61 -6.79 -12.49
CA THR A 52 -23.90 -6.06 -12.49
C THR A 52 -24.18 -5.30 -13.79
N TRP A 53 -23.15 -4.95 -14.54
CA TRP A 53 -23.20 -4.21 -15.80
C TRP A 53 -22.18 -4.81 -16.77
N ALA A 54 -22.54 -5.95 -17.36
CA ALA A 54 -21.64 -6.79 -18.17
C ALA A 54 -20.98 -6.06 -19.35
N ASP A 55 -21.67 -5.09 -19.97
CA ASP A 55 -21.16 -4.32 -21.11
C ASP A 55 -20.44 -3.01 -20.71
N ALA A 56 -20.20 -2.80 -19.41
CA ALA A 56 -19.50 -1.61 -18.92
C ALA A 56 -18.06 -1.58 -19.44
N ARG A 57 -17.62 -0.42 -19.92
CA ARG A 57 -16.20 -0.20 -20.23
C ARG A 57 -15.47 0.24 -18.98
N VAL A 58 -14.78 -0.69 -18.33
CA VAL A 58 -14.06 -0.48 -17.07
C VAL A 58 -12.56 -0.44 -17.31
N ALA A 59 -11.88 0.55 -16.71
CA ALA A 59 -10.42 0.58 -16.64
C ALA A 59 -9.95 0.73 -15.20
N ILE A 60 -8.92 -0.03 -14.82
CA ILE A 60 -8.18 0.18 -13.58
C ILE A 60 -6.86 0.89 -13.92
N LEU A 61 -6.55 1.97 -13.20
CA LEU A 61 -5.31 2.74 -13.33
C LEU A 61 -4.47 2.48 -12.08
N GLU A 62 -3.36 1.76 -12.22
CA GLU A 62 -2.49 1.37 -11.11
C GLU A 62 -1.18 2.16 -11.16
N PRO A 63 -0.86 2.95 -10.12
CA PRO A 63 0.39 3.71 -10.06
C PRO A 63 1.66 2.85 -10.07
N ALA A 64 1.62 1.64 -9.52
CA ALA A 64 2.75 0.72 -9.47
C ALA A 64 2.86 -0.16 -10.73
N ASN A 65 3.90 -0.99 -10.78
CA ASN A 65 4.15 -1.94 -11.86
C ASN A 65 3.52 -3.33 -11.61
N SER A 66 2.71 -3.48 -10.56
CA SER A 66 2.06 -4.74 -10.15
C SER A 66 0.74 -4.45 -9.43
N ILE A 67 -0.14 -5.45 -9.40
CA ILE A 67 -1.51 -5.33 -8.85
C ILE A 67 -1.68 -6.10 -7.55
N GLY A 68 -2.76 -5.83 -6.82
CA GLY A 68 -3.16 -6.52 -5.59
C GLY A 68 -2.83 -5.76 -4.31
N GLY A 69 -2.22 -4.57 -4.42
CA GLY A 69 -1.88 -3.71 -3.29
C GLY A 69 -1.05 -4.43 -2.23
N MET A 70 -1.31 -4.14 -0.96
CA MET A 70 -0.59 -4.79 0.14
C MET A 70 -0.72 -6.32 0.11
N ALA A 71 -1.84 -6.85 -0.39
CA ALA A 71 -2.10 -8.30 -0.42
C ALA A 71 -1.20 -9.09 -1.37
N THR A 72 -0.41 -8.44 -2.22
CA THR A 72 0.55 -9.09 -3.12
C THR A 72 1.94 -8.47 -3.03
N GLN A 73 2.11 -7.41 -2.23
CA GLN A 73 3.32 -6.59 -2.24
C GLN A 73 3.93 -6.34 -0.85
N GLY A 74 3.43 -6.96 0.22
CA GLY A 74 4.11 -6.84 1.51
C GLY A 74 3.34 -7.30 2.74
N ILE A 75 2.01 -7.38 2.71
CA ILE A 75 1.26 -7.92 3.84
C ILE A 75 1.12 -9.44 3.69
N GLY A 76 2.01 -10.13 4.41
CA GLY A 76 2.05 -11.58 4.45
C GLY A 76 0.89 -12.15 5.24
N LEU A 77 0.83 -11.83 6.53
CA LEU A 77 -0.27 -12.19 7.42
C LEU A 77 -1.38 -11.15 7.37
N ARG A 78 -2.61 -11.62 7.13
CA ARG A 78 -3.82 -10.81 7.20
C ARG A 78 -4.56 -11.13 8.50
N ASP A 79 -5.09 -10.12 9.16
CA ASP A 79 -5.88 -10.28 10.38
C ASP A 79 -7.27 -10.81 10.02
N PHE A 80 -7.43 -12.13 9.99
CA PHE A 80 -8.73 -12.77 9.88
C PHE A 80 -9.01 -13.58 11.14
N LYS A 81 -10.09 -13.23 11.85
CA LYS A 81 -10.66 -14.08 12.90
C LYS A 81 -11.76 -15.02 12.37
N TYR A 82 -12.41 -14.65 11.26
CA TYR A 82 -13.56 -15.37 10.70
C TYR A 82 -13.50 -15.38 9.17
N VAL A 83 -12.75 -16.34 8.62
CA VAL A 83 -12.62 -16.53 7.16
C VAL A 83 -13.96 -16.87 6.52
N GLU A 84 -14.87 -17.46 7.29
CA GLU A 84 -16.20 -17.88 6.87
C GLU A 84 -17.11 -16.69 6.50
N LEU A 85 -16.82 -15.49 7.03
CA LEU A 85 -17.53 -14.25 6.70
C LEU A 85 -17.02 -13.62 5.39
N MET A 86 -15.85 -14.04 4.90
CA MET A 86 -15.29 -13.57 3.64
C MET A 86 -16.00 -14.26 2.47
N ARG A 87 -17.17 -13.74 2.11
CA ARG A 87 -17.77 -13.94 0.76
C ARG A 87 -17.15 -12.91 -0.20
N SER A 88 -17.31 -13.07 -1.51
CA SER A 88 -16.78 -12.21 -2.61
C SER A 88 -15.43 -12.60 -3.22
N THR A 89 -14.90 -11.72 -4.08
CA THR A 89 -13.59 -11.69 -4.74
C THR A 89 -12.44 -12.28 -3.94
N MET A 90 -12.33 -11.97 -2.65
CA MET A 90 -11.21 -12.45 -1.83
C MET A 90 -11.24 -13.97 -1.61
N ARG A 91 -12.42 -14.60 -1.64
CA ARG A 91 -12.56 -16.05 -1.58
C ARG A 91 -12.22 -16.72 -2.90
N GLU A 92 -12.64 -16.13 -4.03
CA GLU A 92 -12.22 -16.63 -5.35
C GLU A 92 -10.70 -16.54 -5.50
N TRP A 93 -10.12 -15.42 -5.07
CA TRP A 93 -8.67 -15.21 -5.05
C TRP A 93 -7.93 -16.25 -4.20
N SER A 94 -8.40 -16.55 -2.99
CA SER A 94 -7.76 -17.55 -2.13
C SER A 94 -7.90 -19.00 -2.64
N ILE A 95 -8.96 -19.30 -3.40
CA ILE A 95 -9.12 -20.57 -4.11
C ILE A 95 -8.14 -20.67 -5.29
N LEU A 96 -7.98 -19.60 -6.08
CA LEU A 96 -6.99 -19.56 -7.16
C LEU A 96 -5.56 -19.71 -6.63
N ASN A 97 -5.26 -19.08 -5.49
CA ASN A 97 -3.99 -19.31 -4.79
C ASN A 97 -3.81 -20.79 -4.41
N ALA A 98 -4.85 -21.42 -3.87
CA ALA A 98 -4.81 -22.84 -3.49
C ALA A 98 -4.55 -23.76 -4.68
N GLN A 99 -5.11 -23.45 -5.86
CA GLN A 99 -4.88 -24.18 -7.10
C GLN A 99 -3.40 -24.15 -7.52
N PHE A 100 -2.73 -22.99 -7.40
CA PHE A 100 -1.30 -22.90 -7.70
C PHE A 100 -0.46 -23.86 -6.86
N TYR A 101 -0.78 -24.00 -5.58
CA TYR A 101 -0.07 -24.90 -4.67
C TYR A 101 -0.60 -26.34 -4.67
N ASN A 102 -1.63 -26.64 -5.47
CA ASN A 102 -2.29 -27.93 -5.50
C ASN A 102 -2.79 -28.40 -4.11
N VAL A 103 -3.41 -27.49 -3.36
CA VAL A 103 -4.03 -27.78 -2.05
C VAL A 103 -5.54 -27.56 -2.09
N THR A 104 -6.27 -28.25 -1.19
CA THR A 104 -7.75 -28.25 -1.17
C THR A 104 -8.35 -27.18 -0.26
N TYR A 105 -7.54 -26.51 0.56
CA TYR A 105 -7.96 -25.44 1.45
C TYR A 105 -7.58 -24.06 0.88
N PRO A 106 -8.36 -22.99 1.16
CA PRO A 106 -8.05 -21.65 0.68
C PRO A 106 -6.68 -21.15 1.19
N VAL A 107 -5.89 -20.56 0.29
CA VAL A 107 -4.59 -19.97 0.61
C VAL A 107 -4.70 -18.45 0.68
N TRP A 108 -4.57 -17.90 1.88
CA TRP A 108 -4.72 -16.48 2.17
C TRP A 108 -3.39 -15.74 2.21
N GLN A 109 -2.28 -16.45 2.44
CA GLN A 109 -0.92 -15.90 2.47
C GLN A 109 -0.05 -16.52 1.37
N PRO A 110 -0.38 -16.32 0.08
CA PRO A 110 0.45 -16.83 -1.01
C PRO A 110 1.78 -16.06 -1.07
N ASP A 111 2.76 -16.65 -1.76
CA ASP A 111 3.81 -15.87 -2.42
C ASP A 111 3.23 -14.69 -3.22
N ASN A 112 3.91 -13.55 -3.18
CA ASN A 112 3.51 -12.31 -3.83
C ASN A 112 3.12 -12.51 -5.31
N PHE A 113 3.97 -13.23 -6.07
CA PHE A 113 3.73 -13.49 -7.49
C PHE A 113 2.51 -14.39 -7.74
N VAL A 114 2.20 -15.31 -6.82
CA VAL A 114 1.02 -16.18 -6.90
C VAL A 114 -0.25 -15.36 -6.64
N GLY A 115 -0.22 -14.54 -5.59
CA GLY A 115 -1.32 -13.62 -5.30
C GLY A 115 -1.61 -12.67 -6.47
N GLU A 116 -0.57 -12.09 -7.07
CA GLU A 116 -0.73 -11.24 -8.24
C GLU A 116 -1.30 -11.99 -9.45
N ALA A 117 -0.81 -13.20 -9.73
CA ALA A 117 -1.31 -14.04 -10.83
C ALA A 117 -2.79 -14.42 -10.65
N SER A 118 -3.22 -14.73 -9.43
CA SER A 118 -4.62 -15.01 -9.11
C SER A 118 -5.51 -13.80 -9.38
N PHE A 119 -5.08 -12.58 -9.02
CA PHE A 119 -5.82 -11.37 -9.35
C PHE A 119 -5.87 -11.09 -10.85
N LYS A 120 -4.76 -11.30 -11.58
CA LYS A 120 -4.72 -11.20 -13.04
C LYS A 120 -5.72 -12.16 -13.69
N THR A 121 -5.82 -13.38 -13.15
CA THR A 121 -6.80 -14.38 -13.61
C THR A 121 -8.24 -13.90 -13.40
N LEU A 122 -8.57 -13.37 -12.23
CA LEU A 122 -9.91 -12.83 -11.94
C LEU A 122 -10.29 -11.69 -12.89
N LEU A 123 -9.40 -10.72 -13.09
CA LEU A 123 -9.64 -9.58 -13.99
C LEU A 123 -9.75 -10.03 -15.45
N GLY A 124 -8.85 -10.91 -15.89
CA GLY A 124 -8.84 -11.45 -17.24
C GLY A 124 -10.10 -12.23 -17.59
N SER A 125 -10.65 -13.00 -16.64
CA SER A 125 -11.90 -13.75 -16.83
C SER A 125 -13.11 -12.87 -17.17
N ARG A 126 -13.05 -11.57 -16.86
CA ARG A 126 -14.11 -10.57 -17.11
C ARG A 126 -13.67 -9.48 -18.09
N GLY A 127 -12.55 -9.67 -18.80
CA GLY A 127 -12.06 -8.72 -19.81
C GLY A 127 -11.67 -7.34 -19.26
N ILE A 128 -11.38 -7.22 -17.96
CA ILE A 128 -11.06 -5.93 -17.33
C ILE A 128 -9.60 -5.57 -17.63
N HIS A 129 -9.38 -4.38 -18.21
CA HIS A 129 -8.04 -3.89 -18.51
C HIS A 129 -7.43 -3.11 -17.35
N VAL A 130 -6.16 -3.40 -17.02
CA VAL A 130 -5.37 -2.64 -16.04
C VAL A 130 -4.25 -1.89 -16.72
N TYR A 131 -4.15 -0.59 -16.45
CA TYR A 131 -3.07 0.27 -16.88
C TYR A 131 -2.07 0.44 -15.74
N LEU A 132 -0.96 -0.29 -15.80
CA LEU A 132 0.14 -0.20 -14.83
C LEU A 132 0.94 1.09 -15.02
N ASN A 133 1.75 1.45 -14.01
CA ASN A 133 2.58 2.65 -13.97
C ASN A 133 1.80 3.94 -14.25
N THR A 134 0.49 3.96 -14.02
CA THR A 134 -0.42 5.04 -14.41
C THR A 134 -0.82 5.83 -13.17
N ARG A 135 -0.05 6.89 -12.88
CA ARG A 135 -0.19 7.69 -11.65
C ARG A 135 -0.99 8.97 -11.91
N LEU A 136 -1.88 9.31 -11.00
CA LEU A 136 -2.61 10.58 -11.03
C LEU A 136 -1.61 11.75 -10.91
N GLU A 137 -1.77 12.79 -11.71
CA GLU A 137 -1.04 14.03 -11.46
C GLU A 137 -1.56 14.65 -10.14
N GLN A 138 -0.70 14.69 -9.11
CA GLN A 138 -1.08 15.08 -7.75
C GLN A 138 -1.29 16.60 -7.60
N LYS A 139 -2.31 17.14 -8.27
CA LYS A 139 -2.72 18.54 -8.22
C LYS A 139 -4.19 18.71 -8.61
N PHE A 140 -4.85 19.74 -8.10
CA PHE A 140 -6.27 20.01 -8.40
C PHE A 140 -6.57 20.20 -9.89
N SER A 141 -5.62 20.73 -10.67
CA SER A 141 -5.79 20.90 -12.12
C SER A 141 -5.79 19.59 -12.91
N ALA A 142 -5.45 18.46 -12.27
CA ALA A 142 -5.58 17.13 -12.85
C ALA A 142 -7.02 16.60 -12.84
N ILE A 143 -7.95 17.28 -12.16
CA ILE A 143 -9.35 16.88 -12.09
C ILE A 143 -10.22 17.90 -12.81
N ARG A 144 -10.84 17.48 -13.91
CA ARG A 144 -11.87 18.29 -14.60
C ARG A 144 -13.23 17.96 -14.02
N LYS A 145 -13.94 18.98 -13.55
CA LYS A 145 -15.33 18.87 -13.10
C LYS A 145 -16.30 19.05 -14.26
N THR A 146 -17.51 18.53 -14.12
CA THR A 146 -18.56 18.78 -15.13
C THR A 146 -18.96 20.27 -15.13
N PRO A 147 -19.34 20.85 -16.29
CA PRO A 147 -19.71 22.26 -16.38
C PRO A 147 -20.90 22.64 -15.49
N HIS A 148 -21.87 21.73 -15.34
CA HIS A 148 -23.14 22.00 -14.66
C HIS A 148 -23.15 21.57 -13.19
N ASN A 149 -22.20 20.75 -12.75
CA ASN A 149 -22.10 20.33 -11.36
C ASN A 149 -20.62 20.15 -10.98
N ARG A 150 -20.09 21.11 -10.21
CA ARG A 150 -18.70 21.10 -9.75
C ARG A 150 -18.36 19.97 -8.77
N ARG A 151 -19.36 19.25 -8.26
CA ARG A 151 -19.13 18.04 -7.44
C ARG A 151 -18.76 16.85 -8.33
N LEU A 152 -19.32 16.75 -9.53
CA LEU A 152 -19.10 15.63 -10.45
C LEU A 152 -17.79 15.78 -11.23
N ILE A 153 -17.03 14.69 -11.30
CA ILE A 153 -15.80 14.59 -12.09
C ILE A 153 -16.18 14.23 -13.53
N ALA A 154 -15.59 14.92 -14.50
CA ALA A 154 -15.72 14.64 -15.92
C ALA A 154 -14.48 13.91 -16.48
N ALA A 155 -13.28 14.27 -15.98
CA ALA A 155 -12.04 13.63 -16.39
C ALA A 155 -10.95 13.72 -15.31
N ILE A 156 -10.03 12.76 -15.33
CA ILE A 156 -8.81 12.78 -14.51
C ILE A 156 -7.57 12.69 -15.41
N LYS A 157 -6.48 13.32 -14.96
CA LYS A 157 -5.21 13.32 -15.68
C LYS A 157 -4.18 12.45 -14.99
N THR A 158 -3.60 11.53 -15.73
CA THR A 158 -2.51 10.68 -15.25
C THR A 158 -1.27 10.86 -16.10
N TYR A 159 -0.15 10.36 -15.61
CA TYR A 159 1.10 10.22 -16.35
C TYR A 159 1.65 8.81 -16.15
N CYS A 160 2.45 8.35 -17.11
CA CYS A 160 3.17 7.09 -16.97
C CYS A 160 4.47 7.34 -16.20
N GLN A 161 4.73 6.59 -15.13
CA GLN A 161 5.97 6.74 -14.37
C GLN A 161 7.19 6.45 -15.26
N GLY A 162 8.12 7.41 -15.34
CA GLY A 162 9.26 7.36 -16.27
C GLY A 162 9.00 7.96 -17.66
N SER A 163 7.82 8.55 -17.89
CA SER A 163 7.48 9.27 -19.12
C SER A 163 7.05 10.71 -18.81
N SER A 164 7.32 11.62 -19.76
CA SER A 164 6.77 12.99 -19.73
C SER A 164 5.36 13.07 -20.30
N GLN A 165 4.83 11.97 -20.84
CA GLN A 165 3.50 11.93 -21.43
C GLN A 165 2.42 11.79 -20.37
N SER A 166 1.41 12.65 -20.51
CA SER A 166 0.20 12.65 -19.69
C SER A 166 -1.00 12.25 -20.55
N ARG A 167 -2.01 11.68 -19.91
CA ARG A 167 -3.24 11.22 -20.55
C ARG A 167 -4.46 11.64 -19.73
N TRP A 168 -5.50 12.10 -20.42
CA TRP A 168 -6.81 12.33 -19.82
C TRP A 168 -7.70 11.09 -19.95
N TRP A 169 -8.43 10.79 -18.87
CA TRP A 169 -9.39 9.69 -18.78
C TRP A 169 -10.77 10.25 -18.51
N THR A 170 -11.74 9.94 -19.36
CA THR A 170 -13.13 10.35 -19.23
C THR A 170 -14.00 9.15 -18.87
N ALA A 171 -14.86 9.32 -17.86
CA ALA A 171 -15.77 8.27 -17.40
C ALA A 171 -17.04 8.87 -16.78
N LYS A 172 -18.09 8.05 -16.61
CA LYS A 172 -19.30 8.42 -15.88
C LYS A 172 -19.07 8.34 -14.37
N TYR A 173 -18.30 7.34 -13.94
CA TYR A 173 -17.99 7.09 -12.54
C TYR A 173 -16.47 6.99 -12.34
N PHE A 174 -16.03 7.53 -11.20
CA PHE A 174 -14.64 7.46 -10.76
C PHE A 174 -14.61 6.87 -9.37
N VAL A 175 -13.76 5.86 -9.16
CA VAL A 175 -13.57 5.20 -7.87
C VAL A 175 -12.12 5.40 -7.47
N ASP A 176 -11.88 5.95 -6.27
CA ASP A 176 -10.57 5.89 -5.64
C ASP A 176 -10.50 4.64 -4.77
N ALA A 177 -9.66 3.71 -5.18
CA ALA A 177 -9.36 2.48 -4.46
C ALA A 177 -7.86 2.39 -4.11
N SER A 178 -7.16 3.53 -4.13
CA SER A 178 -5.80 3.63 -3.62
C SER A 178 -5.81 3.62 -2.08
N TYR A 179 -4.66 3.31 -1.47
CA TYR A 179 -4.52 3.43 -0.01
C TYR A 179 -4.40 4.89 0.45
N GLU A 180 -3.99 5.79 -0.44
CA GLU A 180 -3.65 7.18 -0.11
C GLU A 180 -4.80 8.16 -0.33
N GLY A 181 -5.78 7.83 -1.19
CA GLY A 181 -6.93 8.69 -1.44
C GLY A 181 -6.62 9.94 -2.28
N ASP A 182 -5.58 9.91 -3.12
CA ASP A 182 -5.16 11.06 -3.94
C ASP A 182 -6.29 11.60 -4.84
N LEU A 183 -7.06 10.72 -5.47
CA LEU A 183 -8.17 11.13 -6.33
C LEU A 183 -9.28 11.78 -5.49
N LEU A 184 -9.58 11.26 -4.30
CA LEU A 184 -10.50 11.91 -3.37
C LEU A 184 -10.01 13.31 -3.01
N ARG A 185 -8.74 13.44 -2.61
CA ARG A 185 -8.12 14.72 -2.24
C ARG A 185 -8.23 15.75 -3.35
N PHE A 186 -7.77 15.43 -4.56
CA PHE A 186 -7.75 16.38 -5.67
C PHE A 186 -9.13 16.59 -6.31
N SER A 187 -10.10 15.71 -6.04
CA SER A 187 -11.49 15.96 -6.38
C SER A 187 -12.14 17.06 -5.51
N GLY A 188 -11.51 17.44 -4.41
CA GLY A 188 -12.05 18.39 -3.44
C GLY A 188 -13.01 17.76 -2.43
N ALA A 189 -12.97 16.44 -2.24
CA ALA A 189 -13.63 15.81 -1.11
C ALA A 189 -13.01 16.31 0.20
N SER A 190 -13.85 16.52 1.23
CA SER A 190 -13.41 16.79 2.59
C SER A 190 -12.84 15.53 3.24
N TYR A 191 -11.82 15.67 4.06
CA TYR A 191 -11.18 14.58 4.78
C TYR A 191 -10.61 15.10 6.10
N THR A 192 -10.40 14.19 7.05
CA THR A 192 -9.66 14.42 8.28
C THR A 192 -8.38 13.59 8.24
N LEU A 193 -7.26 14.16 8.69
CA LEU A 193 -5.94 13.52 8.67
C LEU A 193 -5.55 12.96 10.05
N GLU A 194 -6.04 13.60 11.10
CA GLU A 194 -5.68 13.39 12.49
C GLU A 194 -6.71 12.48 13.20
N ARG A 195 -6.50 12.16 14.48
CA ARG A 195 -7.49 11.40 15.24
C ARG A 195 -8.63 12.30 15.68
N GLU A 196 -9.84 11.96 15.29
CA GLU A 196 -11.06 12.66 15.69
C GLU A 196 -11.50 12.30 17.12
N ALA A 197 -12.10 13.26 17.82
CA ALA A 197 -12.70 13.03 19.13
C ALA A 197 -13.98 12.22 19.03
N ASN A 198 -14.36 11.52 20.11
CA ASN A 198 -15.65 10.83 20.18
C ASN A 198 -16.85 11.77 19.99
N SER A 199 -16.71 13.04 20.38
CA SER A 199 -17.74 14.06 20.29
C SER A 199 -17.97 14.61 18.88
N THR A 200 -17.04 14.39 17.94
CA THR A 200 -17.17 14.88 16.55
C THR A 200 -18.38 14.25 15.86
N TYR A 201 -18.58 12.93 16.02
CA TYR A 201 -19.65 12.17 15.37
C TYR A 201 -20.48 11.32 16.37
N ASN A 202 -20.31 11.54 17.67
CA ASN A 202 -20.91 10.73 18.73
C ASN A 202 -20.53 9.24 18.66
N GLU A 203 -19.26 8.97 18.35
CA GLU A 203 -18.70 7.63 18.21
C GLU A 203 -17.95 7.23 19.48
N SER A 204 -18.56 6.38 20.31
CA SER A 204 -18.01 5.97 21.62
C SER A 204 -16.60 5.34 21.60
N ARG A 205 -16.12 4.90 20.43
CA ARG A 205 -14.79 4.29 20.24
C ARG A 205 -13.77 5.21 19.57
N ALA A 206 -14.16 6.42 19.17
CA ALA A 206 -13.24 7.40 18.61
C ALA A 206 -12.48 8.14 19.72
N GLY A 207 -11.46 8.90 19.34
CA GLY A 207 -10.57 9.62 20.24
C GLY A 207 -9.46 8.77 20.87
N VAL A 208 -8.62 9.43 21.68
CA VAL A 208 -7.53 8.77 22.42
C VAL A 208 -8.10 7.66 23.30
N THR A 209 -7.40 6.54 23.38
CA THR A 209 -7.79 5.42 24.26
C THR A 209 -6.71 5.20 25.30
N MET A 210 -7.07 4.68 26.48
CA MET A 210 -6.09 4.35 27.53
C MET A 210 -5.24 3.11 27.20
N SER A 211 -5.48 2.44 26.06
CA SER A 211 -4.73 1.25 25.68
C SER A 211 -3.45 1.62 24.93
N SER A 212 -2.41 1.96 25.67
CA SER A 212 -1.05 1.69 25.22
C SER A 212 -0.61 0.38 25.88
N LEU A 213 -0.45 -0.70 25.11
CA LEU A 213 0.34 -1.82 25.59
C LEU A 213 1.75 -1.28 25.79
N GLY A 214 2.27 -1.32 27.01
CA GLY A 214 3.69 -1.09 27.23
C GLY A 214 4.46 -2.24 26.59
N ASP A 215 5.27 -1.95 25.59
CA ASP A 215 6.05 -2.98 24.88
C ASP A 215 7.21 -3.52 25.73
N PHE A 216 7.59 -2.83 26.82
CA PHE A 216 8.62 -3.27 27.77
C PHE A 216 8.01 -3.73 29.08
N ASP A 217 8.44 -4.91 29.54
CA ASP A 217 8.10 -5.52 30.83
C ASP A 217 9.05 -5.13 31.97
N VAL A 218 10.03 -4.27 31.68
CA VAL A 218 11.00 -3.72 32.64
C VAL A 218 11.19 -2.23 32.39
N ASP A 219 11.52 -1.49 33.44
CA ASP A 219 11.85 -0.07 33.33
C ASP A 219 13.19 0.12 32.62
N VAL A 220 13.21 1.00 31.62
CA VAL A 220 14.39 1.30 30.81
C VAL A 220 14.56 2.81 30.72
N ASP A 221 15.73 3.31 31.12
CA ASP A 221 16.06 4.73 30.99
C ASP A 221 16.18 5.12 29.50
N PRO A 222 15.31 6.03 28.99
CA PRO A 222 15.36 6.48 27.61
C PRO A 222 16.33 7.66 27.39
N ILE A 223 17.05 8.11 28.41
CA ILE A 223 17.90 9.29 28.35
C ILE A 223 19.35 8.91 28.01
N GLY A 224 19.89 9.59 27.01
CA GLY A 224 21.28 9.52 26.57
C GLY A 224 22.23 10.23 27.52
N VAL A 225 23.53 10.01 27.32
CA VAL A 225 24.58 10.53 28.22
C VAL A 225 24.65 12.05 28.29
N ASN A 226 24.12 12.77 27.29
CA ASN A 226 24.07 14.24 27.28
C ASN A 226 22.69 14.79 27.67
N GLY A 227 21.79 13.96 28.22
CA GLY A 227 20.45 14.36 28.62
C GLY A 227 19.41 14.38 27.49
N GLU A 228 19.78 13.93 26.28
CA GLU A 228 18.88 13.82 25.14
C GLU A 228 18.05 12.52 25.17
N LEU A 229 16.89 12.49 24.51
CA LEU A 229 16.18 11.22 24.30
C LEU A 229 16.97 10.32 23.34
N LEU A 230 17.01 9.01 23.64
CA LEU A 230 17.55 8.00 22.73
C LEU A 230 16.78 7.99 21.39
N PRO A 231 17.42 7.58 20.28
CA PRO A 231 16.77 7.52 18.98
C PRO A 231 15.43 6.78 19.03
N PHE A 232 14.45 7.30 18.29
CA PHE A 232 13.08 6.76 18.16
C PHE A 232 12.22 6.79 19.45
N VAL A 233 12.73 7.33 20.56
CA VAL A 233 11.90 7.61 21.73
C VAL A 233 11.19 8.93 21.54
N ASN A 234 9.86 8.91 21.69
CA ASN A 234 9.05 10.11 21.75
C ASN A 234 8.70 10.43 23.21
N GLY A 235 9.08 11.63 23.68
CA GLY A 235 8.73 12.12 25.02
C GLY A 235 7.29 12.61 25.16
N PHE A 236 6.56 12.74 24.05
CA PHE A 236 5.13 13.01 24.05
C PHE A 236 4.39 11.68 24.17
N GLY A 237 3.92 11.34 25.38
CA GLY A 237 3.00 10.21 25.60
C GLY A 237 1.71 10.35 24.78
N PRO A 238 0.76 9.38 24.85
CA PRO A 238 -0.50 9.50 24.12
C PRO A 238 -1.13 10.87 24.44
N SER A 239 -1.26 11.68 23.40
CA SER A 239 -1.53 13.10 23.53
C SER A 239 -3.00 13.32 23.85
N GLY A 240 -3.37 13.32 25.12
CA GLY A 240 -4.67 13.81 25.58
C GLY A 240 -5.52 12.82 26.36
N ASP A 241 -6.65 13.33 26.85
CA ASP A 241 -7.61 12.59 27.67
C ASP A 241 -8.37 11.55 26.83
N PRO A 242 -8.77 10.41 27.40
CA PRO A 242 -9.59 9.42 26.69
C PRO A 242 -10.81 10.05 26.01
N GLY A 243 -10.98 9.78 24.71
CA GLY A 243 -12.04 10.35 23.88
C GLY A 243 -11.70 11.68 23.20
N SER A 244 -10.59 12.33 23.55
CA SER A 244 -10.15 13.56 22.88
C SER A 244 -9.60 13.29 21.48
N SER A 245 -9.56 14.33 20.64
CA SER A 245 -8.77 14.31 19.41
C SER A 245 -7.28 14.44 19.71
N ASP A 246 -6.42 14.00 18.80
CA ASP A 246 -4.99 14.33 18.80
C ASP A 246 -4.48 14.54 17.38
N LYS A 247 -3.28 15.11 17.24
CA LYS A 247 -2.64 15.35 15.93
C LYS A 247 -1.82 14.15 15.44
N GLY A 248 -1.99 12.99 16.05
CA GLY A 248 -1.26 11.78 15.73
C GLY A 248 -1.72 11.23 14.39
N LEU A 249 -0.76 10.98 13.50
CA LEU A 249 -0.98 10.15 12.33
C LEU A 249 -0.92 8.68 12.73
N MET A 250 -1.63 7.82 12.00
CA MET A 250 -1.48 6.38 12.17
C MET A 250 -0.02 5.98 11.91
N GLY A 251 0.59 5.31 12.88
CA GLY A 251 1.91 4.72 12.68
C GLY A 251 1.85 3.67 11.58
N TYR A 252 2.83 3.68 10.69
CA TYR A 252 3.04 2.58 9.75
C TYR A 252 4.12 1.65 10.31
N SER A 253 4.01 0.36 10.03
CA SER A 253 5.03 -0.64 10.37
C SER A 253 5.53 -1.33 9.11
N MET A 254 6.76 -1.85 9.16
CA MET A 254 7.22 -2.82 8.18
C MET A 254 7.09 -4.22 8.77
N ARG A 255 6.52 -5.13 7.97
CA ARG A 255 6.51 -6.55 8.27
C ARG A 255 7.48 -7.25 7.35
N VAL A 256 8.41 -8.01 7.93
CA VAL A 256 9.38 -8.79 7.16
C VAL A 256 8.95 -10.24 7.14
N CYS A 257 8.83 -10.79 5.94
CA CYS A 257 8.64 -12.22 5.74
C CYS A 257 9.97 -12.94 5.93
N VAL A 258 10.05 -13.81 6.94
CA VAL A 258 11.22 -14.65 7.23
C VAL A 258 10.86 -16.13 7.03
N THR A 259 11.87 -16.98 6.85
CA THR A 259 11.67 -18.42 6.63
C THR A 259 12.62 -19.27 7.46
N THR A 260 12.13 -20.43 7.93
CA THR A 260 12.94 -21.48 8.55
C THR A 260 13.59 -22.41 7.51
N ASN A 261 13.21 -22.32 6.23
CA ASN A 261 13.78 -23.10 5.15
C ASN A 261 15.17 -22.55 4.77
N LEU A 262 16.22 -23.29 5.14
CA LEU A 262 17.61 -22.90 4.92
C LEU A 262 17.96 -22.67 3.43
N GLN A 263 17.24 -23.31 2.50
CA GLN A 263 17.46 -23.15 1.06
C GLN A 263 16.85 -21.85 0.51
N LYS A 264 15.86 -21.28 1.22
CA LYS A 264 15.18 -20.03 0.86
C LYS A 264 15.67 -18.83 1.69
N ARG A 265 16.41 -19.08 2.78
CA ARG A 265 16.82 -18.07 3.75
C ARG A 265 17.89 -17.14 3.18
N VAL A 266 17.63 -15.83 3.30
CA VAL A 266 18.63 -14.78 3.07
C VAL A 266 19.07 -14.26 4.45
N PRO A 267 20.38 -14.26 4.77
CA PRO A 267 20.86 -13.76 6.05
C PRO A 267 20.70 -12.25 6.16
N PHE A 268 20.42 -11.75 7.38
CA PHE A 268 20.48 -10.31 7.66
C PHE A 268 21.95 -9.88 7.75
N SER A 269 22.42 -9.14 6.77
CA SER A 269 23.74 -8.52 6.80
C SER A 269 23.71 -7.21 7.57
N ARG A 270 24.84 -6.82 8.18
CA ARG A 270 25.04 -5.50 8.76
C ARG A 270 24.68 -4.40 7.75
N PRO A 271 23.70 -3.51 8.03
CA PRO A 271 23.40 -2.37 7.16
C PRO A 271 24.60 -1.42 7.04
N PRO A 272 24.80 -0.73 5.90
CA PRO A 272 25.87 0.25 5.72
C PRO A 272 25.87 1.35 6.80
N GLU A 273 24.68 1.86 7.13
CA GLU A 273 24.46 2.93 8.13
C GLU A 273 24.19 2.38 9.55
N TYR A 274 24.60 1.14 9.83
CA TYR A 274 24.37 0.54 11.15
C TYR A 274 25.11 1.29 12.26
N SER A 275 24.36 1.74 13.26
CA SER A 275 24.86 2.33 14.50
C SER A 275 24.30 1.60 15.72
N ALA A 276 25.17 1.17 16.64
CA ALA A 276 24.72 0.53 17.88
C ALA A 276 23.87 1.48 18.75
N ARG A 277 24.12 2.80 18.66
CA ARG A 277 23.35 3.82 19.40
C ARG A 277 21.86 3.80 19.03
N THR A 278 21.51 3.41 17.81
CA THR A 278 20.12 3.22 17.37
C THR A 278 19.39 2.17 18.21
N TYR A 279 20.11 1.16 18.71
CA TYR A 279 19.56 0.04 19.47
C TYR A 279 19.90 0.12 20.97
N GLU A 280 20.43 1.25 21.45
CA GLU A 280 20.84 1.39 22.86
C GLU A 280 19.66 1.19 23.82
N LEU A 281 18.46 1.65 23.47
CA LEU A 281 17.26 1.41 24.28
C LEU A 281 16.98 -0.09 24.43
N LEU A 282 17.12 -0.85 23.34
CA LEU A 282 16.95 -2.30 23.33
C LEU A 282 18.09 -3.02 24.08
N ALA A 283 19.32 -2.52 23.98
CA ALA A 283 20.45 -3.03 24.76
C ALA A 283 20.24 -2.84 26.27
N ARG A 284 19.74 -1.67 26.70
CA ARG A 284 19.38 -1.38 28.09
C ARG A 284 18.25 -2.28 28.57
N TYR A 285 17.23 -2.48 27.74
CA TYR A 285 16.14 -3.43 27.99
C TYR A 285 16.65 -4.84 28.30
N TYR A 286 17.54 -5.39 27.45
CA TYR A 286 18.11 -6.73 27.69
C TYR A 286 19.02 -6.78 28.93
N ARG A 287 19.82 -5.74 29.19
CA ARG A 287 20.64 -5.65 30.42
C ARG A 287 19.79 -5.59 31.69
N ALA A 288 18.61 -4.99 31.63
CA ALA A 288 17.65 -4.92 32.73
C ALA A 288 16.89 -6.24 32.97
N GLY A 289 17.18 -7.29 32.19
CA GLY A 289 16.52 -8.59 32.31
C GLY A 289 15.30 -8.76 31.41
N GLY A 290 15.01 -7.78 30.56
CA GLY A 290 14.02 -7.89 29.51
C GLY A 290 14.31 -9.09 28.61
N ASN A 291 13.26 -9.77 28.15
CA ASN A 291 13.39 -11.01 27.39
C ASN A 291 12.43 -11.07 26.17
N ALA A 292 11.86 -9.93 25.79
CA ALA A 292 11.10 -9.81 24.55
C ALA A 292 11.98 -10.19 23.36
N THR A 293 11.44 -11.03 22.50
CA THR A 293 11.99 -11.28 21.16
C THR A 293 11.15 -10.52 20.15
N PRO A 294 11.69 -10.10 18.99
CA PRO A 294 10.84 -9.67 17.88
C PRO A 294 9.72 -10.69 17.73
N TYR A 295 8.49 -10.18 17.63
CA TYR A 295 7.33 -11.03 17.58
C TYR A 295 7.41 -11.84 16.27
N LEU A 296 7.92 -13.08 16.35
CA LEU A 296 7.85 -14.11 15.30
C LEU A 296 6.40 -14.59 15.28
N ALA A 297 5.55 -13.68 14.84
CA ALA A 297 4.25 -13.47 15.41
C ALA A 297 3.27 -14.57 15.00
N TYR A 298 3.35 -14.98 13.74
CA TYR A 298 2.31 -15.80 13.16
C TYR A 298 2.87 -16.62 11.99
N PRO A 299 2.92 -17.96 12.10
CA PRO A 299 3.16 -18.79 10.93
C PRO A 299 2.08 -18.51 9.91
N TYR A 300 2.44 -18.49 8.62
CA TYR A 300 1.43 -18.46 7.57
C TYR A 300 0.75 -19.83 7.53
N VAL A 301 -0.29 -20.00 8.35
CA VAL A 301 -0.94 -21.30 8.56
C VAL A 301 -1.51 -21.88 7.25
N SER A 302 -1.95 -21.02 6.34
CA SER A 302 -2.45 -21.42 5.02
C SER A 302 -1.35 -21.52 3.96
N TYR A 303 -0.11 -21.08 4.24
CA TYR A 303 0.99 -21.32 3.31
C TYR A 303 1.34 -22.83 3.35
N PRO A 304 1.39 -23.53 2.21
CA PRO A 304 1.50 -24.98 2.19
C PRO A 304 2.71 -25.55 2.94
N GLU A 305 3.88 -24.92 2.79
CA GLU A 305 5.10 -25.37 3.48
C GLU A 305 5.15 -24.96 4.95
N ARG A 306 4.33 -23.98 5.36
CA ARG A 306 4.30 -23.40 6.72
C ARG A 306 5.67 -22.96 7.25
N ASP A 307 6.61 -22.70 6.35
CA ASP A 307 7.99 -22.29 6.65
C ASP A 307 8.13 -20.76 6.70
N LYS A 308 7.09 -19.99 6.40
CA LYS A 308 7.08 -18.53 6.36
C LYS A 308 6.38 -17.90 7.56
N PHE A 309 6.94 -16.80 8.03
CA PHE A 309 6.51 -16.07 9.21
C PHE A 309 6.59 -14.56 8.97
N ASP A 310 5.63 -13.82 9.53
CA ASP A 310 5.75 -12.36 9.63
C ASP A 310 6.48 -11.98 10.91
N VAL A 311 7.48 -11.13 10.76
CA VAL A 311 8.07 -10.37 11.87
C VAL A 311 7.49 -8.96 11.81
N CYS A 312 6.67 -8.64 12.81
CA CYS A 312 6.18 -7.28 12.98
C CYS A 312 7.23 -6.49 13.77
N ASP A 313 7.77 -5.44 13.15
CA ASP A 313 8.53 -4.43 13.88
C ASP A 313 7.66 -3.18 14.00
N ASN A 314 7.49 -2.67 15.22
CA ASN A 314 6.57 -1.59 15.58
C ASN A 314 7.09 -0.21 15.09
N GLY A 315 7.36 -0.07 13.81
CA GLY A 315 7.31 1.24 13.15
C GLY A 315 8.54 1.70 12.38
N GLN A 316 9.42 0.81 11.92
CA GLN A 316 10.67 1.27 11.31
C GLN A 316 10.97 0.68 9.92
N HIS A 317 11.67 1.50 9.12
CA HIS A 317 12.14 1.21 7.76
C HIS A 317 13.02 -0.06 7.65
N LYS A 318 13.14 -0.60 6.43
CA LYS A 318 13.88 -1.84 6.10
C LYS A 318 15.28 -1.93 6.73
N GLU A 319 16.03 -0.84 6.73
CA GLU A 319 17.41 -0.80 7.24
C GLU A 319 17.46 -0.90 8.77
N TYR A 320 16.48 -0.32 9.47
CA TYR A 320 16.34 -0.55 10.90
C TYR A 320 15.99 -2.00 11.19
N VAL A 321 15.03 -2.60 10.49
CA VAL A 321 14.69 -4.01 10.74
C VAL A 321 15.91 -4.91 10.50
N ALA A 322 16.64 -4.69 9.42
CA ALA A 322 17.88 -5.42 9.14
C ALA A 322 18.95 -5.18 10.23
N GLY A 323 19.11 -3.94 10.70
CA GLY A 323 20.03 -3.60 11.76
C GLY A 323 19.62 -4.16 13.13
N MET A 324 18.32 -4.26 13.41
CA MET A 324 17.78 -4.91 14.61
C MET A 324 18.13 -6.40 14.60
N PHE A 325 17.89 -7.11 13.49
CA PHE A 325 18.28 -8.52 13.38
C PHE A 325 19.79 -8.71 13.50
N TRP A 326 20.59 -7.84 12.87
CA TRP A 326 22.03 -7.85 13.04
C TRP A 326 22.44 -7.63 14.51
N PHE A 327 21.85 -6.64 15.19
CA PHE A 327 22.06 -6.36 16.61
C PHE A 327 21.71 -7.58 17.47
N LEU A 328 20.55 -8.20 17.25
CA LEU A 328 20.10 -9.38 17.99
C LEU A 328 21.01 -10.59 17.84
N GLN A 329 21.75 -10.71 16.72
CA GLN A 329 22.68 -11.81 16.48
C GLN A 329 24.09 -11.54 17.03
N THR A 330 24.48 -10.27 17.17
CA THR A 330 25.88 -9.88 17.36
C THR A 330 26.18 -9.11 18.64
N ASP A 331 25.20 -8.44 19.24
CA ASP A 331 25.44 -7.59 20.41
C ASP A 331 25.57 -8.43 21.71
N PRO A 332 26.64 -8.25 22.51
CA PRO A 332 26.86 -8.99 23.76
C PRO A 332 25.77 -8.82 24.83
N SER A 333 25.00 -7.73 24.79
CA SER A 333 23.90 -7.50 25.73
C SER A 333 22.71 -8.43 25.49
N VAL A 334 22.60 -9.00 24.28
CA VAL A 334 21.50 -9.88 23.90
C VAL A 334 21.76 -11.30 24.45
N PRO A 335 20.82 -11.90 25.20
CA PRO A 335 20.97 -13.25 25.72
C PRO A 335 21.28 -14.28 24.61
N LYS A 336 22.20 -15.23 24.87
CA LYS A 336 22.61 -16.26 23.89
C LYS A 336 21.44 -17.03 23.30
N LYS A 337 20.43 -17.36 24.11
CA LYS A 337 19.19 -18.03 23.66
C LYS A 337 18.42 -17.24 22.59
N ILE A 338 18.53 -15.91 22.56
CA ILE A 338 17.93 -15.03 21.54
C ILE A 338 18.84 -14.95 20.31
N GLN A 339 20.17 -14.81 20.51
CA GLN A 339 21.15 -14.80 19.41
C GLN A 339 21.06 -16.07 18.54
N HIS A 340 20.82 -17.24 19.15
CA HIS A 340 20.74 -18.53 18.45
C HIS A 340 19.36 -18.85 17.85
N ARG A 341 18.33 -18.02 18.11
CA ARG A 341 16.96 -18.23 17.63
C ARG A 341 16.69 -17.57 16.27
N ASN A 342 17.49 -16.57 15.90
CA ASN A 342 17.26 -15.67 14.76
C ASN A 342 18.15 -15.99 13.56
#